data_AF-A0A7R8X0M7-F1
#
_entry.id   AF-A0A7R8X0M7-F1
#
_cell.length_a   1.000
_cell.length_b   1.000
_cell.length_c   1.000
_cell.angle_alpha   90.00
_cell.angle_beta   90.00
_cell.angle_gamma   90.00
#
_symmetry.space_group_name_H-M   'P 1'
#
loop_
_entity.id
_entity.type
_entity.pdbx_description
1 polymer ?
#
loop_
_entity_poly.entity_id
_entity_poly.type
_entity_poly.pdbx_seq_one_letter_code
_entity_poly.pdbx_strand_id
1 'polypeptide(L)'
;QFVSKNKFGNESIDFSNPLAVKALNKSLLLHHYNITYWDIPKTNLCPPIPGRADYIHYIADLLSLSNKNLIPMGEDVRGLDIGVGANCIYPIIGHQEYVLVSKKENLKPFYNHLKKVKAFDVKTIEMEQGNKISRFIAWTFLDESQQKNWNKQKVIDI
;
A
#
# COMPACT_ATOMS: atom_id res chain seq x y z
N GLN A 1 7.93 23.02 9.68
CA GLN A 1 6.56 23.11 10.24
C GLN A 1 5.61 23.41 9.07
N PHE A 2 4.55 22.63 8.86
CA PHE A 2 3.64 22.76 7.68
C PHE A 2 2.26 23.34 8.01
N VAL A 3 1.95 23.54 9.31
CA VAL A 3 0.65 24.03 9.78
C VAL A 3 0.70 25.54 10.00
N SER A 4 -0.30 26.25 9.50
CA SER A 4 -0.49 27.70 9.66
C SER A 4 -1.99 28.07 9.71
N LYS A 5 -2.32 29.29 10.14
CA LYS A 5 -3.71 29.76 10.11
C LYS A 5 -4.13 30.15 8.69
N ASN A 6 -5.31 29.69 8.26
CA ASN A 6 -5.92 30.11 7.00
C ASN A 6 -6.64 31.47 7.15
N LYS A 7 -7.24 31.96 6.06
CA LYS A 7 -8.00 33.22 6.01
C LYS A 7 -9.22 33.29 6.95
N PHE A 8 -9.63 32.17 7.52
CA PHE A 8 -10.73 32.06 8.49
C PHE A 8 -10.22 31.88 9.92
N GLY A 9 -8.91 31.92 10.16
CA GLY A 9 -8.29 31.76 11.48
C GLY A 9 -8.10 30.32 11.96
N ASN A 10 -8.49 29.34 11.15
CA ASN A 10 -8.35 27.91 11.47
C ASN A 10 -6.96 27.39 11.09
N GLU A 11 -6.43 26.44 11.86
CA GLU A 11 -5.22 25.71 11.47
C GLU A 11 -5.46 24.92 10.18
N SER A 12 -4.50 25.01 9.27
CA SER A 12 -4.54 24.41 7.94
C SER A 12 -3.13 24.13 7.45
N ILE A 13 -3.01 23.38 6.37
CA ILE A 13 -1.78 23.30 5.57
C ILE A 13 -1.96 24.04 4.24
N ASP A 14 -0.84 24.28 3.55
CA ASP A 14 -0.85 24.67 2.15
C ASP A 14 -1.00 23.42 1.26
N PHE A 15 -2.19 23.24 0.67
CA PHE A 15 -2.51 22.11 -0.20
C PHE A 15 -1.84 22.18 -1.58
N SER A 16 -1.24 23.32 -1.94
CA SER A 16 -0.43 23.44 -3.15
C SER A 16 1.01 22.97 -2.96
N ASN A 17 1.47 22.85 -1.70
CA ASN A 17 2.81 22.38 -1.36
C ASN A 17 2.85 20.84 -1.29
N PRO A 18 3.55 20.16 -2.23
CA PRO A 18 3.59 18.70 -2.28
C PRO A 18 4.19 18.05 -1.02
N LEU A 19 5.12 18.73 -0.34
CA LEU A 19 5.72 18.23 0.91
C LEU A 19 4.74 18.31 2.08
N ALA A 20 3.93 19.37 2.14
CA ALA A 20 2.90 19.52 3.16
C ALA A 20 1.79 18.47 2.97
N VAL A 21 1.34 18.26 1.72
CA VAL A 21 0.36 17.21 1.38
C VAL A 21 0.90 15.82 1.70
N LYS A 22 2.16 15.52 1.35
CA LYS A 22 2.81 14.25 1.70
C LYS A 22 2.90 14.03 3.21
N ALA A 23 3.22 15.08 3.98
CA ALA A 23 3.28 15.01 5.45
C ALA A 23 1.89 14.78 6.07
N LEU A 24 0.85 15.47 5.58
CA LEU A 24 -0.53 15.25 6.01
C LEU A 24 -0.97 13.81 5.71
N ASN A 25 -0.70 13.32 4.51
CA ASN A 25 -1.03 11.94 4.12
C ASN A 25 -0.33 10.91 5.00
N LYS A 26 0.96 11.11 5.34
CA LYS A 26 1.66 10.26 6.32
C LYS A 26 0.99 10.29 7.69
N SER A 27 0.57 11.47 8.16
CA SER A 27 -0.11 11.62 9.44
C SER A 27 -1.48 10.91 9.45
N LEU A 28 -2.25 11.01 8.37
CA LEU A 28 -3.53 10.33 8.23
C LEU A 28 -3.34 8.81 8.21
N LEU A 29 -2.35 8.32 7.45
CA LEU A 29 -2.01 6.91 7.38
C LEU A 29 -1.55 6.34 8.71
N LEU A 30 -0.79 7.12 9.48
CA LEU A 30 -0.41 6.76 10.84
C LEU A 30 -1.63 6.73 11.77
N HIS A 31 -2.41 7.81 11.79
CA HIS A 31 -3.48 7.99 12.78
C HIS A 31 -4.64 7.02 12.59
N HIS A 32 -5.08 6.81 11.35
CA HIS A 32 -6.27 6.00 11.05
C HIS A 32 -5.93 4.54 10.72
N TYR A 33 -4.75 4.29 10.14
CA TYR A 33 -4.41 2.97 9.58
C TYR A 33 -3.15 2.36 10.21
N ASN A 34 -2.53 3.03 11.20
CA ASN A 34 -1.32 2.59 11.89
C ASN A 34 -0.13 2.28 10.96
N ILE A 35 -0.02 3.01 9.83
CA ILE A 35 1.08 2.84 8.87
C ILE A 35 2.17 3.88 9.15
N THR A 36 3.33 3.42 9.60
CA THR A 36 4.45 4.29 10.01
C THR A 36 5.50 4.53 8.92
N TYR A 37 5.56 3.65 7.91
CA TYR A 37 6.64 3.60 6.92
C TYR A 37 6.19 3.91 5.48
N TRP A 38 5.04 4.54 5.30
CA TRP A 38 4.59 4.94 3.97
C TRP A 38 5.45 6.07 3.41
N ASP A 39 5.99 5.85 2.20
CA ASP A 39 6.72 6.85 1.45
C ASP A 39 6.52 6.64 -0.05
N ILE A 40 6.69 7.72 -0.83
CA ILE A 40 6.58 7.68 -2.29
C ILE A 40 7.72 8.47 -2.94
N PRO A 41 8.21 8.05 -4.12
CA PRO A 41 9.23 8.79 -4.85
C PRO A 41 8.75 10.19 -5.20
N LYS A 42 9.68 11.16 -5.27
CA LYS A 42 9.36 12.58 -5.53
C LYS A 42 8.71 12.80 -6.90
N THR A 43 8.93 11.90 -7.84
CA THR A 43 8.40 11.97 -9.21
C THR A 43 6.97 11.44 -9.33
N ASN A 44 6.41 10.84 -8.27
CA ASN A 44 5.08 10.24 -8.29
C ASN A 44 4.03 11.16 -7.65
N LEU A 45 2.79 11.04 -8.14
CA LEU A 45 1.64 11.75 -7.58
C LEU A 45 1.38 11.32 -6.12
N CYS A 46 1.14 12.29 -5.26
CA CYS A 46 0.70 12.09 -3.87
C CYS A 46 -0.81 12.30 -3.77
N PRO A 47 -1.64 11.25 -3.92
CA PRO A 47 -3.09 11.42 -3.85
C PRO A 47 -3.55 11.74 -2.43
N PRO A 48 -4.63 12.51 -2.25
CA PRO A 48 -5.24 12.71 -0.93
C PRO A 48 -5.82 11.39 -0.41
N ILE A 49 -5.46 10.99 0.81
CA ILE A 49 -5.88 9.71 1.42
C ILE A 49 -7.40 9.58 1.62
N PRO A 50 -8.14 10.60 2.11
CA PRO A 50 -9.56 10.44 2.43
C PRO A 50 -10.41 9.95 1.24
N GLY A 51 -10.25 10.58 0.07
CA GLY A 51 -10.99 10.16 -1.12
C GLY A 51 -10.61 8.76 -1.63
N ARG A 52 -9.45 8.21 -1.24
CA ARG A 52 -9.06 6.83 -1.56
C ARG A 52 -9.70 5.85 -0.58
N ALA A 53 -9.85 6.24 0.68
CA ALA A 53 -10.58 5.48 1.68
C ALA A 53 -12.07 5.37 1.32
N ASP A 54 -12.70 6.50 0.97
CA ASP A 54 -14.10 6.53 0.53
C ASP A 54 -14.37 5.55 -0.62
N TYR A 55 -13.43 5.46 -1.57
CA TYR A 55 -13.54 4.52 -2.68
C TYR A 55 -13.50 3.05 -2.21
N ILE A 56 -12.62 2.70 -1.26
CA ILE A 56 -12.56 1.36 -0.69
C ILE A 56 -13.86 1.05 0.09
N HIS A 57 -14.34 1.99 0.91
CA HIS A 57 -15.59 1.82 1.66
C HIS A 57 -16.78 1.60 0.71
N TYR A 58 -16.83 2.34 -0.40
CA TYR A 58 -17.86 2.14 -1.42
C TYR A 58 -17.79 0.75 -2.08
N ILE A 59 -16.59 0.22 -2.35
CA ILE A 59 -16.44 -1.17 -2.84
C ILE A 59 -16.95 -2.16 -1.79
N ALA A 60 -16.65 -1.94 -0.51
CA ALA A 60 -17.12 -2.80 0.57
C ALA A 60 -18.66 -2.83 0.67
N ASP A 61 -19.30 -1.68 0.51
CA ASP A 61 -20.76 -1.57 0.44
C ASP A 61 -21.32 -2.33 -0.77
N LEU A 62 -20.72 -2.18 -1.95
CA LEU A 62 -21.14 -2.93 -3.15
C LEU A 62 -21.04 -4.45 -2.97
N LEU A 63 -19.95 -4.91 -2.34
CA LEU A 63 -19.77 -6.33 -2.04
C LEU A 63 -20.84 -6.84 -1.04
N SER A 64 -21.29 -5.99 -0.12
CA SER A 64 -22.32 -6.34 0.85
C SER A 64 -23.67 -6.69 0.18
N LEU A 65 -24.00 -6.05 -0.95
CA LEU A 65 -25.27 -6.29 -1.66
C LEU A 65 -25.43 -7.74 -2.12
N SER A 66 -24.32 -8.40 -2.46
CA SER A 66 -24.29 -9.82 -2.82
C SER A 66 -24.08 -10.75 -1.62
N ASN A 67 -23.96 -10.19 -0.42
CA ASN A 67 -23.66 -10.89 0.83
C ASN A 67 -24.69 -10.54 1.92
N LYS A 68 -25.98 -10.61 1.60
CA LYS A 68 -27.09 -10.35 2.55
C LYS A 68 -26.99 -8.98 3.26
N ASN A 69 -26.46 -7.97 2.58
CA ASN A 69 -26.16 -6.63 3.11
C ASN A 69 -25.18 -6.62 4.29
N LEU A 70 -24.32 -7.64 4.38
CA LEU A 70 -23.21 -7.68 5.34
C LEU A 70 -21.90 -7.41 4.59
N ILE A 71 -21.14 -6.42 5.05
CA ILE A 71 -19.83 -6.14 4.48
C ILE A 71 -18.93 -7.36 4.73
N PRO A 72 -18.36 -7.98 3.68
CA PRO A 72 -17.45 -9.10 3.87
C PRO A 72 -16.14 -8.59 4.50
N MET A 73 -15.66 -9.32 5.50
CA MET A 73 -14.46 -8.98 6.27
C MET A 73 -13.50 -10.18 6.30
N GLY A 74 -12.22 -9.91 6.50
CA GLY A 74 -11.23 -10.93 6.82
C GLY A 74 -10.69 -11.66 5.60
N GLU A 75 -10.25 -12.90 5.82
CA GLU A 75 -9.37 -13.63 4.90
C GLU A 75 -10.03 -14.06 3.59
N ASP A 76 -11.35 -13.98 3.47
CA ASP A 76 -12.07 -14.36 2.25
C ASP A 76 -12.27 -13.19 1.28
N VAL A 77 -11.98 -11.95 1.72
CA VAL A 77 -12.01 -10.77 0.86
C VAL A 77 -10.82 -10.81 -0.10
N ARG A 78 -11.10 -10.66 -1.39
CA ARG A 78 -10.10 -10.62 -2.46
C ARG A 78 -10.34 -9.38 -3.31
N GLY A 79 -9.31 -8.53 -3.42
CA GLY A 79 -9.32 -7.34 -4.27
C GLY A 79 -8.11 -7.34 -5.20
N LEU A 80 -8.30 -6.86 -6.43
CA LEU A 80 -7.24 -6.62 -7.41
C LEU A 80 -7.26 -5.15 -7.79
N ASP A 81 -6.14 -4.46 -7.57
CA ASP A 81 -5.93 -3.09 -8.03
C ASP A 81 -5.08 -3.10 -9.32
N ILE A 82 -5.64 -2.59 -10.41
CA ILE A 82 -4.99 -2.49 -11.72
C ILE A 82 -4.54 -1.05 -11.90
N GLY A 83 -3.21 -0.83 -11.97
CA GLY A 83 -2.64 0.52 -12.04
C GLY A 83 -2.37 1.14 -10.67
N VAL A 84 -1.95 0.32 -9.70
CA VAL A 84 -1.72 0.68 -8.28
C VAL A 84 -0.74 1.85 -8.06
N GLY A 85 0.14 2.12 -9.03
CA GLY A 85 1.15 3.17 -8.95
C GLY A 85 2.16 2.96 -7.81
N ALA A 86 3.03 3.95 -7.59
CA ALA A 86 4.08 3.85 -6.56
C ALA A 86 3.56 4.03 -5.12
N ASN A 87 2.32 4.50 -4.94
CA ASN A 87 1.75 4.80 -3.62
C ASN A 87 1.04 3.60 -2.97
N CYS A 88 0.66 2.59 -3.76
CA CYS A 88 -0.05 1.39 -3.31
C CYS A 88 -1.25 1.66 -2.41
N ILE A 89 -1.94 2.80 -2.58
CA ILE A 89 -2.83 3.30 -1.53
C ILE A 89 -4.10 2.46 -1.36
N TYR A 90 -4.70 1.99 -2.45
CA TYR A 90 -5.93 1.19 -2.38
C TYR A 90 -5.70 -0.18 -1.73
N PRO A 91 -4.66 -0.98 -2.09
CA PRO A 91 -4.36 -2.21 -1.37
C PRO A 91 -4.01 -1.97 0.09
N ILE A 92 -3.31 -0.89 0.42
CA ILE A 92 -2.90 -0.57 1.78
C ILE A 92 -4.14 -0.28 2.65
N ILE A 93 -5.01 0.61 2.22
CA ILE A 93 -6.24 0.96 2.96
C ILE A 93 -7.19 -0.23 3.01
N GLY A 94 -7.45 -0.87 1.86
CA GLY A 94 -8.32 -2.04 1.78
C GLY A 94 -7.83 -3.19 2.65
N HIS A 95 -6.51 -3.37 2.76
CA HIS A 95 -5.96 -4.30 3.74
C HIS A 95 -6.27 -3.84 5.16
N GLN A 96 -5.83 -2.64 5.58
CA GLN A 96 -5.99 -2.20 6.97
C GLN A 96 -7.44 -2.17 7.47
N GLU A 97 -8.39 -1.79 6.61
CA GLU A 97 -9.80 -1.68 6.97
C GLU A 97 -10.54 -3.02 6.94
N TYR A 98 -10.25 -3.87 5.95
CA TYR A 98 -11.09 -5.03 5.63
C TYR A 98 -10.37 -6.38 5.75
N VAL A 99 -9.06 -6.42 6.00
CA VAL A 99 -8.23 -7.65 6.06
C VAL A 99 -7.17 -7.59 7.19
N LEU A 100 -6.93 -8.69 7.91
CA LEU A 100 -5.81 -8.81 8.87
C LEU A 100 -4.73 -9.78 8.36
N VAL A 101 -3.47 -9.36 8.52
CA VAL A 101 -2.20 -10.10 8.70
C VAL A 101 -2.09 -11.52 8.07
N SER A 102 -1.09 -11.65 7.19
CA SER A 102 -0.64 -12.92 6.58
C SER A 102 -0.28 -13.99 7.63
N LYS A 103 -1.06 -15.09 7.66
CA LYS A 103 -0.68 -16.34 8.33
C LYS A 103 0.26 -17.16 7.45
N LYS A 104 1.08 -18.04 8.06
CA LYS A 104 2.01 -18.94 7.35
C LYS A 104 1.30 -19.79 6.30
N GLU A 105 0.05 -20.16 6.57
CA GLU A 105 -0.80 -20.94 5.65
C GLU A 105 -1.03 -20.24 4.30
N ASN A 106 -0.99 -18.90 4.26
CA ASN A 106 -1.19 -18.10 3.03
C ASN A 106 0.04 -18.07 2.11
N LEU A 107 1.21 -18.51 2.59
CA LEU A 107 2.44 -18.54 1.79
C LEU A 107 2.31 -19.45 0.56
N LYS A 108 1.73 -20.64 0.75
CA LYS A 108 1.63 -21.64 -0.33
C LYS A 108 0.69 -21.19 -1.46
N PRO A 109 -0.54 -20.70 -1.19
CA PRO A 109 -1.37 -20.05 -2.19
C PRO A 109 -0.67 -18.88 -2.88
N PHE A 110 0.08 -18.06 -2.13
CA PHE A 110 0.79 -16.91 -2.66
C PHE A 110 1.90 -17.29 -3.64
N TYR A 111 2.77 -18.25 -3.30
CA TYR A 111 3.79 -18.77 -4.21
C TYR A 111 3.16 -19.41 -5.47
N ASN A 112 2.04 -20.11 -5.33
CA ASN A 112 1.31 -20.66 -6.47
C ASN A 112 0.84 -19.56 -7.43
N HIS A 113 0.36 -18.44 -6.90
CA HIS A 113 -0.02 -17.29 -7.73
C HIS A 113 1.19 -16.65 -8.39
N LEU A 114 2.28 -16.37 -7.67
CA LEU A 114 3.52 -15.83 -8.23
C LEU A 114 4.06 -16.70 -9.38
N LYS A 115 3.98 -18.03 -9.23
CA LYS A 115 4.33 -18.98 -10.29
C LYS A 115 3.39 -18.87 -11.50
N LYS A 116 2.08 -18.77 -11.27
CA LYS A 116 1.08 -18.60 -12.35
C LYS A 116 1.30 -17.31 -13.14
N VAL A 117 1.59 -16.21 -12.44
CA VAL A 117 1.85 -14.90 -13.08
C VAL A 117 3.27 -14.77 -13.62
N LYS A 118 4.07 -15.84 -13.56
CA LYS A 118 5.45 -15.90 -14.08
C LYS A 118 6.35 -14.80 -13.50
N ALA A 119 6.28 -14.60 -12.17
CA ALA A 119 7.32 -13.84 -11.48
C ALA A 119 8.69 -14.47 -11.81
N PHE A 120 9.65 -13.64 -12.21
CA PHE A 120 10.98 -14.06 -12.63
C PHE A 120 11.81 -14.58 -11.46
N ASP A 121 11.80 -13.86 -10.34
CA ASP A 121 12.48 -14.26 -9.11
C ASP A 121 11.60 -13.95 -7.89
N VAL A 122 11.64 -14.81 -6.88
CA VAL A 122 10.90 -14.69 -5.62
C VAL A 122 11.83 -15.08 -4.48
N LYS A 123 12.03 -14.15 -3.54
CA LYS A 123 12.87 -14.35 -2.35
C LYS A 123 12.05 -14.22 -1.09
N THR A 124 12.30 -15.13 -0.16
CA THR A 124 11.68 -15.09 1.16
C THR A 124 12.77 -14.96 2.21
N ILE A 125 12.65 -13.95 3.04
CA ILE A 125 13.56 -13.69 4.16
C ILE A 125 12.77 -13.99 5.42
N GLU A 126 13.19 -15.01 6.15
CA GLU A 126 12.66 -15.31 7.48
C GLU A 126 13.44 -14.49 8.52
N MET A 127 12.71 -13.92 9.47
CA MET A 127 13.26 -13.16 10.58
C MET A 127 12.68 -13.71 11.87
N GLU A 128 13.55 -14.18 12.75
CA GLU A 128 13.17 -14.74 14.05
C GLU A 128 13.52 -13.74 15.15
N GLN A 129 12.52 -13.33 15.93
CA GLN A 129 12.72 -12.50 17.11
C GLN A 129 11.89 -13.04 18.27
N GLY A 130 12.55 -13.74 19.19
CA GLY A 130 11.89 -14.45 20.28
C GLY A 130 10.88 -15.47 19.76
N ASN A 131 9.65 -15.45 20.28
CA ASN A 131 8.59 -16.40 19.89
C ASN A 131 7.86 -16.02 18.59
N LYS A 132 8.28 -14.94 17.91
CA LYS A 132 7.63 -14.47 16.67
C LYS A 132 8.55 -14.71 15.48
N ILE A 133 8.01 -15.42 14.47
CA ILE A 133 8.65 -15.58 13.15
C ILE A 133 7.94 -14.67 12.16
N SER A 134 8.65 -13.65 11.70
CA SER A 134 8.20 -12.74 10.63
C SER A 134 8.81 -13.18 9.29
N ARG A 135 8.13 -12.92 8.18
CA ARG A 135 8.63 -13.26 6.83
C ARG A 135 8.38 -12.11 5.87
N PHE A 136 9.41 -11.74 5.11
CA PHE A 136 9.27 -10.88 3.94
C PHE A 136 9.32 -11.74 2.68
N ILE A 137 8.37 -11.53 1.77
CA ILE A 137 8.41 -12.13 0.43
C ILE A 137 8.57 -10.99 -0.56
N ALA A 138 9.66 -11.00 -1.30
CA ALA A 138 9.94 -10.07 -2.38
C ALA A 138 9.91 -10.83 -3.71
N TRP A 139 9.42 -10.20 -4.78
CA TRP A 139 9.49 -10.78 -6.11
C TRP A 139 9.76 -9.73 -7.17
N THR A 140 10.17 -10.16 -8.35
CA THR A 140 10.36 -9.33 -9.53
C THR A 140 9.84 -10.06 -10.76
N PHE A 141 9.32 -9.31 -11.74
CA PHE A 141 9.01 -9.80 -13.07
C PHE A 141 10.14 -9.55 -14.07
N LEU A 142 11.17 -8.81 -13.64
CA LEU A 142 12.30 -8.42 -14.47
C LEU A 142 13.34 -9.54 -14.49
N ASP A 143 13.82 -9.89 -15.68
CA ASP A 143 14.98 -10.75 -15.85
C ASP A 143 16.30 -10.09 -15.42
N GLU A 144 17.38 -10.85 -15.37
CA GLU A 144 18.69 -10.32 -14.93
C GLU A 144 19.20 -9.16 -15.79
N SER A 145 18.89 -9.15 -17.09
CA SER A 145 19.30 -8.08 -18.02
C SER A 145 18.52 -6.80 -17.72
N GLN A 146 17.20 -6.93 -17.54
CA GLN A 146 16.30 -5.84 -17.18
C GLN A 146 16.62 -5.26 -15.79
N GLN A 147 16.98 -6.12 -14.81
CA GLN A 147 17.44 -5.68 -13.50
C GLN A 147 18.74 -4.88 -13.58
N LYS A 148 19.71 -5.33 -14.39
CA LYS A 148 20.98 -4.61 -14.62
C LYS A 148 20.73 -3.24 -15.25
N ASN A 149 19.81 -3.15 -16.22
CA ASN A 149 19.44 -1.87 -16.85
C ASN A 149 18.71 -0.94 -15.88
N TRP A 150 17.81 -1.47 -15.05
CA TRP A 150 17.11 -0.71 -14.02
C TRP A 150 18.08 -0.14 -12.97
N ASN A 151 19.10 -0.90 -12.59
CA ASN A 151 20.15 -0.43 -11.68
C ASN A 151 21.05 0.63 -12.33
N LYS A 152 21.36 0.51 -13.63
CA LYS A 152 22.12 1.55 -14.37
C LYS A 152 21.37 2.87 -14.45
N GLN A 153 20.05 2.85 -14.66
CA GLN A 153 19.23 4.08 -14.65
C GLN A 153 19.26 4.78 -13.29
N LYS A 154 19.31 4.04 -12.18
CA LYS A 154 19.41 4.62 -10.82
C LYS A 154 20.77 5.26 -10.51
N VAL A 155 21.85 4.84 -11.18
CA VAL A 155 23.21 5.37 -10.95
C VAL A 155 23.45 6.68 -11.71
N ILE A 156 22.64 7.00 -12.72
CA ILE A 156 22.75 8.23 -13.50
C ILE A 156 22.04 9.41 -12.81
N ASP A 157 21.17 9.13 -11.84
CA ASP A 157 20.37 10.13 -11.10
C ASP A 157 20.91 10.43 -9.68
N ILE A 158 22.20 10.16 -9.40
CA ILE A 158 22.88 10.53 -8.13
C ILE A 158 24.08 11.43 -8.41
#